data_AF-A0A165DRB2-F1
#
_entry.id   AF-A0A165DRB2-F1
#
_cell.length_a   1.000
_cell.length_b   1.000
_cell.length_c   1.000
_cell.angle_alpha   90.00
_cell.angle_beta   90.00
_cell.angle_gamma   90.00
#
_symmetry.space_group_name_H-M   'P 1'
#
loop_
_entity.id
_entity.type
_entity.pdbx_description
1 polymer ?
#
loop_
_entity_poly.entity_id
_entity_poly.type
_entity_poly.pdbx_seq_one_letter_code
_entity_poly.pdbx_strand_id
1 'polypeptide(L)'
;VLELKNEYGVGGNPTLQGTYWYAKSLFGLKVRRYSSLWFPYIILGIAGTVLEVSIAVCLEKILVDKILHFEIHDGDDDDETITKLALIVSALKGCARELGIEFHRLEKATAGDGPPENETWHLPRPSVVPSPNFPMPALKFKSKLSRENRAIVLERDEPNMRPLFLADYTHEGSSSAVETVVKFPVTYNKDAHRMLADKNYAPKLYTGVPVIGGREMVVMERVYGKRMCDYPRNSLPNSVFEDIKGALEILHDLKLVFGDLRDTNIMIVEGDGEGKTKVRATLIDFDWVGEDGRASYPALINMKLVGTEYDSDVRARGLMRKQHD
;
A
#
# COMPACT_ATOMS: atom_id res chain seq x y z
N VAL A 1 -19.23 -10.64 14.66
CA VAL A 1 -20.68 -10.89 14.42
C VAL A 1 -20.84 -12.16 13.61
N LEU A 2 -21.86 -12.97 13.92
CA LEU A 2 -22.33 -14.07 13.08
C LEU A 2 -23.66 -13.66 12.43
N GLU A 3 -23.74 -13.72 11.11
CA GLU A 3 -24.96 -13.49 10.33
C GLU A 3 -25.37 -14.79 9.63
N LEU A 4 -26.54 -15.30 9.98
CA LEU A 4 -27.11 -16.51 9.38
C LEU A 4 -28.22 -16.13 8.41
N LYS A 5 -28.19 -16.69 7.21
CA LYS A 5 -29.21 -16.58 6.17
C LYS A 5 -29.52 -17.96 5.62
N ASN A 6 -30.79 -18.18 5.26
CA ASN A 6 -31.21 -19.46 4.70
C ASN A 6 -30.52 -19.74 3.37
N GLU A 7 -30.41 -18.72 2.51
CA GLU A 7 -29.74 -18.78 1.21
C GLU A 7 -29.13 -17.42 0.86
N TYR A 8 -28.21 -17.38 -0.11
CA TYR A 8 -27.62 -16.13 -0.56
C TYR A 8 -28.67 -15.25 -1.25
N GLY A 9 -28.86 -14.02 -0.75
CA GLY A 9 -29.85 -13.08 -1.26
C GLY A 9 -31.25 -13.20 -0.62
N VAL A 10 -31.55 -14.31 0.05
CA VAL A 10 -32.82 -14.48 0.79
C VAL A 10 -32.65 -13.95 2.22
N GLY A 11 -33.38 -12.87 2.55
CA GLY A 11 -33.25 -12.20 3.85
C GLY A 11 -32.02 -11.28 3.96
N GLY A 12 -31.42 -10.93 2.82
CA GLY A 12 -30.32 -9.97 2.69
C GLY A 12 -28.93 -10.62 2.60
N ASN A 13 -27.91 -9.77 2.50
CA ASN A 13 -26.51 -10.21 2.42
C ASN A 13 -25.89 -10.29 3.83
N PRO A 14 -25.32 -11.43 4.26
CA PRO A 14 -24.73 -11.59 5.59
C PRO A 14 -23.61 -10.56 5.87
N THR A 15 -22.71 -10.36 4.91
CA THR A 15 -21.59 -9.41 5.05
C THR A 15 -22.08 -7.97 5.22
N LEU A 16 -23.06 -7.55 4.42
CA LEU A 16 -23.64 -6.20 4.52
C LEU A 16 -24.37 -5.99 5.86
N GLN A 17 -25.14 -6.99 6.31
CA GLN A 17 -25.84 -6.92 7.58
C GLN A 17 -24.85 -6.84 8.76
N GLY A 18 -23.80 -7.65 8.74
CA GLY A 18 -22.73 -7.61 9.74
C GLY A 18 -21.97 -6.28 9.72
N THR A 19 -21.79 -5.67 8.55
CA THR A 19 -21.20 -4.33 8.39
C THR A 19 -22.07 -3.27 9.07
N TYR A 20 -23.39 -3.34 8.89
CA TYR A 20 -24.32 -2.42 9.54
C TYR A 20 -24.29 -2.56 11.07
N TRP A 21 -24.22 -3.80 11.59
CA TRP A 21 -24.04 -4.02 13.03
C TRP A 21 -22.75 -3.42 13.55
N TYR A 22 -21.63 -3.64 12.86
CA TYR A 22 -20.35 -3.04 13.20
C TYR A 22 -20.44 -1.50 13.24
N ALA A 23 -21.03 -0.90 12.20
CA ALA A 23 -21.26 0.55 12.16
C ALA A 23 -22.10 1.03 13.34
N LYS A 24 -23.23 0.37 13.61
CA LYS A 24 -24.13 0.70 14.73
C LYS A 24 -23.42 0.60 16.08
N SER A 25 -22.58 -0.42 16.28
CA SER A 25 -21.77 -0.57 17.49
C SER A 25 -20.79 0.59 17.66
N LEU A 26 -20.14 1.03 16.59
CA LEU A 26 -19.25 2.20 16.63
C LEU A 26 -19.99 3.49 16.96
N PHE A 27 -21.20 3.71 16.42
CA PHE A 27 -22.00 4.91 16.72
C PHE A 27 -22.63 4.90 18.12
N GLY A 28 -22.94 3.71 18.65
CA GLY A 28 -23.52 3.54 19.98
C GLY A 28 -22.50 3.70 21.11
N LEU A 29 -21.25 3.28 20.86
CA LEU A 29 -20.11 3.70 21.65
C LEU A 29 -19.94 5.21 21.43
N LYS A 30 -19.72 6.03 22.48
CA LYS A 30 -19.41 7.47 22.32
C LYS A 30 -18.01 7.66 21.72
N VAL A 31 -17.74 7.09 20.54
CA VAL A 31 -16.46 6.95 19.81
C VAL A 31 -15.86 8.29 19.39
N ARG A 32 -16.49 9.42 19.72
CA ARG A 32 -15.86 10.74 19.63
C ARG A 32 -14.50 10.83 20.37
N ARG A 33 -14.24 9.95 21.35
CA ARG A 33 -12.93 9.83 22.04
C ARG A 33 -11.94 8.86 21.38
N TYR A 34 -12.37 8.04 20.42
CA TYR A 34 -11.60 6.92 19.86
C TYR A 34 -11.46 6.98 18.32
N SER A 35 -11.60 8.16 17.73
CA SER A 35 -11.45 8.40 16.28
C SER A 35 -10.06 8.05 15.72
N SER A 36 -9.11 7.65 16.56
CA SER A 36 -7.75 7.23 16.21
C SER A 36 -7.50 5.72 16.38
N LEU A 37 -8.48 4.94 16.85
CA LEU A 37 -8.32 3.51 17.12
C LEU A 37 -8.91 2.66 16.00
N TRP A 38 -8.12 1.72 15.51
CA TRP A 38 -8.56 0.68 14.59
C TRP A 38 -9.30 -0.39 15.39
N PHE A 39 -10.59 -0.55 15.13
CA PHE A 39 -11.39 -1.62 15.74
C PHE A 39 -11.63 -2.74 14.74
N PRO A 40 -10.63 -3.58 14.43
CA PRO A 40 -10.80 -4.69 13.51
C PRO A 40 -11.89 -5.64 14.01
N TYR A 41 -12.78 -6.05 13.11
CA TYR A 41 -13.99 -6.75 13.45
C TYR A 41 -14.23 -7.89 12.47
N ILE A 42 -14.41 -9.11 12.98
CA ILE A 42 -14.67 -10.27 12.14
C ILE A 42 -16.19 -10.40 11.94
N ILE A 43 -16.59 -10.49 10.68
CA ILE A 43 -17.95 -10.80 10.25
C ILE A 43 -17.93 -12.20 9.67
N LEU A 44 -18.61 -13.12 10.34
CA LEU A 44 -18.85 -14.48 9.88
C LEU A 44 -20.23 -14.52 9.25
N GLY A 45 -20.31 -14.77 7.95
CA GLY A 45 -21.56 -14.93 7.23
C GLY A 45 -21.78 -16.39 6.87
N ILE A 46 -22.97 -16.93 7.13
CA ILE A 46 -23.36 -18.24 6.62
C ILE A 46 -24.67 -18.05 5.86
N ALA A 47 -24.67 -18.40 4.57
CA ALA A 47 -25.84 -18.29 3.70
C ALA A 47 -26.01 -19.61 2.93
N GLY A 48 -26.98 -20.42 3.34
CA GLY A 48 -27.13 -21.78 2.81
C GLY A 48 -25.86 -22.60 3.05
N THR A 49 -25.27 -23.11 1.97
CA THR A 49 -24.00 -23.86 1.97
C THR A 49 -22.75 -22.97 1.95
N VAL A 50 -22.89 -21.65 1.94
CA VAL A 50 -21.74 -20.74 1.80
C VAL A 50 -21.30 -20.22 3.17
N LEU A 51 -20.02 -20.41 3.49
CA LEU A 51 -19.32 -19.75 4.59
C LEU A 51 -18.51 -18.57 4.06
N GLU A 52 -18.76 -17.38 4.58
CA GLU A 52 -18.02 -16.16 4.27
C GLU A 52 -17.32 -15.63 5.52
N VAL A 53 -16.07 -15.21 5.36
CA VAL A 53 -15.34 -14.45 6.39
C VAL A 53 -14.98 -13.11 5.81
N SER A 54 -15.44 -12.05 6.47
CA SER A 54 -15.06 -10.68 6.16
C SER A 54 -14.42 -10.01 7.38
N ILE A 55 -13.49 -9.10 7.13
CA ILE A 55 -12.89 -8.24 8.15
C ILE A 55 -13.35 -6.81 7.90
N ALA A 56 -13.86 -6.17 8.93
CA ALA A 56 -14.21 -4.75 8.92
C ALA A 56 -13.22 -3.97 9.79
N VAL A 57 -12.83 -2.78 9.37
CA VAL A 57 -12.03 -1.84 10.15
C VAL A 57 -12.54 -0.42 9.92
N CYS A 58 -12.66 0.36 11.00
CA CYS A 58 -12.96 1.77 10.91
C CYS A 58 -11.64 2.54 10.87
N LEU A 59 -11.36 3.13 9.70
CA LEU A 59 -10.35 4.17 9.53
C LEU A 59 -11.11 5.51 9.46
N GLU A 60 -10.89 6.30 8.42
CA GLU A 60 -11.72 7.44 8.03
C GLU A 60 -13.15 7.03 7.63
N LYS A 61 -13.28 5.83 7.09
CA LYS A 61 -14.52 5.16 6.74
C LYS A 61 -14.45 3.70 7.19
N ILE A 62 -15.60 3.07 7.28
CA ILE A 62 -15.67 1.63 7.48
C ILE A 62 -15.23 0.96 6.19
N LEU A 63 -14.11 0.26 6.25
CA LEU A 63 -13.63 -0.61 5.20
C LEU A 63 -14.01 -2.03 5.58
N VAL A 64 -14.57 -2.77 4.62
CA VAL A 64 -14.88 -4.18 4.79
C VAL A 64 -14.29 -4.91 3.61
N ASP A 65 -13.53 -5.95 3.91
CA ASP A 65 -12.95 -6.82 2.91
C ASP A 65 -13.37 -8.27 3.17
N LYS A 66 -13.74 -8.98 2.10
CA LYS A 66 -14.11 -10.40 2.18
C LYS A 66 -12.86 -11.22 1.93
N ILE A 67 -12.35 -11.83 2.99
CA ILE A 67 -11.09 -12.57 2.95
C ILE A 67 -11.27 -14.05 2.63
N LEU A 68 -12.48 -14.58 2.81
CA LEU A 68 -12.82 -15.96 2.49
C LEU A 68 -14.25 -16.06 1.97
N HIS A 69 -14.41 -16.84 0.90
CA HIS A 69 -15.68 -17.38 0.44
C HIS A 69 -15.46 -18.88 0.23
N PHE A 70 -16.20 -19.70 0.97
CA PHE A 70 -16.02 -21.14 1.00
C PHE A 70 -17.38 -21.82 0.84
N GLU A 71 -17.54 -22.56 -0.25
CA GLU A 71 -18.74 -23.34 -0.54
C GLU A 71 -18.61 -24.71 0.13
N ILE A 72 -19.56 -25.02 1.01
CA ILE A 72 -19.68 -26.30 1.69
C ILE A 72 -20.52 -27.20 0.80
N HIS A 73 -19.86 -27.94 -0.08
CA HIS A 73 -20.51 -28.97 -0.89
C HIS A 73 -20.69 -30.24 -0.05
N ASP A 74 -21.82 -30.92 -0.27
CA ASP A 74 -22.10 -32.26 0.25
C ASP A 74 -21.78 -33.24 -0.89
N GLY A 75 -20.80 -34.13 -0.73
CA GLY A 75 -20.30 -34.99 -1.82
C GLY A 75 -19.05 -35.82 -1.49
N ASP A 76 -18.48 -36.50 -2.49
CA ASP A 76 -17.43 -37.53 -2.29
C ASP A 76 -16.10 -37.02 -1.67
N ASP A 77 -15.87 -35.71 -1.61
CA ASP A 77 -14.66 -35.06 -1.06
C ASP A 77 -14.85 -34.49 0.38
N ASP A 78 -15.63 -35.20 1.21
CA ASP A 78 -15.95 -34.78 2.58
C ASP A 78 -14.70 -34.55 3.45
N ASP A 79 -13.67 -35.41 3.34
CA ASP A 79 -12.46 -35.31 4.17
C ASP A 79 -11.66 -34.03 3.89
N GLU A 80 -11.51 -33.64 2.63
CA GLU A 80 -10.81 -32.41 2.27
C GLU A 80 -11.62 -31.18 2.72
N THR A 81 -12.94 -31.21 2.51
CA THR A 81 -13.86 -30.14 2.90
C THR A 81 -13.85 -29.93 4.42
N ILE A 82 -13.96 -31.01 5.20
CA ILE A 82 -13.89 -30.98 6.67
C ILE A 82 -12.51 -30.50 7.14
N THR A 83 -11.43 -30.95 6.50
CA THR A 83 -10.07 -30.49 6.84
C THR A 83 -9.91 -28.99 6.63
N LYS A 84 -10.38 -28.46 5.49
CA LYS A 84 -10.36 -27.01 5.21
C LYS A 84 -11.19 -26.24 6.22
N LEU A 85 -12.41 -26.71 6.51
CA LEU A 85 -13.28 -26.08 7.52
C LEU A 85 -12.62 -26.06 8.90
N ALA A 86 -11.99 -27.16 9.33
CA ALA A 86 -11.28 -27.22 10.60
C ALA A 86 -10.12 -26.20 10.66
N LEU A 87 -9.36 -26.05 9.57
CA LEU A 87 -8.29 -25.05 9.48
C LEU A 87 -8.84 -23.62 9.54
N ILE A 88 -9.93 -23.33 8.83
CA ILE A 88 -10.60 -22.02 8.84
C ILE A 88 -11.07 -21.69 10.27
N VAL A 89 -11.78 -22.60 10.92
CA VAL A 89 -12.30 -22.40 12.29
C VAL A 89 -11.16 -22.24 13.30
N SER A 90 -10.08 -23.02 13.15
CA SER A 90 -8.88 -22.91 13.98
C SER A 90 -8.24 -21.53 13.85
N ALA A 91 -8.08 -21.02 12.62
CA ALA A 91 -7.55 -19.69 12.35
C ALA A 91 -8.45 -18.59 12.92
N LEU A 92 -9.77 -18.69 12.73
CA LEU A 92 -10.75 -17.76 13.28
C LEU A 92 -10.70 -17.71 14.81
N LYS A 93 -10.57 -18.87 15.47
CA LYS A 93 -10.43 -18.95 16.93
C LYS A 93 -9.14 -18.26 17.40
N GLY A 94 -8.04 -18.48 16.70
CA GLY A 94 -6.76 -17.79 16.96
C GLY A 94 -6.92 -16.27 16.85
N CYS A 95 -7.49 -15.80 15.73
CA CYS A 95 -7.71 -14.38 15.46
C CYS A 95 -8.64 -13.73 16.50
N ALA A 96 -9.77 -14.37 16.85
CA ALA A 96 -10.68 -13.86 17.87
C ALA A 96 -10.01 -13.72 19.24
N ARG A 97 -9.13 -14.66 19.61
CA ARG A 97 -8.35 -14.59 20.85
C ARG A 97 -7.37 -13.42 20.84
N GLU A 98 -6.64 -13.23 19.74
CA GLU A 98 -5.67 -12.12 19.60
C GLU A 98 -6.37 -10.77 19.61
N LEU A 99 -7.50 -10.64 18.91
CA LEU A 99 -8.34 -9.44 18.96
C LEU A 99 -8.84 -9.16 20.39
N GLY A 100 -9.28 -10.18 21.12
CA GLY A 100 -9.70 -10.04 22.52
C GLY A 100 -8.57 -9.54 23.43
N ILE A 101 -7.34 -10.03 23.23
CA ILE A 101 -6.16 -9.57 23.97
C ILE A 101 -5.88 -8.09 23.66
N GLU A 102 -5.92 -7.70 22.38
CA GLU A 102 -5.65 -6.33 21.97
C GLU A 102 -6.73 -5.36 22.45
N PHE A 103 -8.01 -5.71 22.35
CA PHE A 103 -9.09 -4.88 22.89
C PHE A 103 -9.01 -4.71 24.40
N HIS A 104 -8.62 -5.74 25.14
CA HIS A 104 -8.39 -5.63 26.59
C HIS A 104 -7.21 -4.70 26.93
N ARG A 105 -6.15 -4.73 26.11
CA ARG A 105 -5.03 -3.77 26.25
C ARG A 105 -5.50 -2.35 25.98
N LEU A 106 -6.26 -2.13 24.91
CA LEU A 106 -6.81 -0.82 24.58
C LEU A 106 -7.75 -0.29 25.65
N GLU A 107 -8.65 -1.13 26.19
CA GLU A 107 -9.54 -0.75 27.29
C GLU A 107 -8.75 -0.30 28.54
N LYS A 108 -7.68 -1.03 28.88
CA LYS A 108 -6.78 -0.63 29.99
C LYS A 108 -6.01 0.65 29.71
N ALA A 109 -5.47 0.81 28.50
CA ALA A 109 -4.71 2.00 28.12
C ALA A 109 -5.59 3.27 28.09
N THR A 110 -6.88 3.10 27.80
CA THR A 110 -7.86 4.19 27.66
C THR A 110 -8.68 4.44 28.93
N ALA A 111 -8.45 3.66 30.00
CA ALA A 111 -9.08 3.85 31.31
C ALA A 111 -8.52 5.08 32.09
N GLY A 112 -7.44 5.72 31.60
CA GLY A 112 -6.92 7.03 32.04
C GLY A 112 -7.33 8.20 31.11
N ASP A 113 -6.68 9.37 31.23
CA ASP A 113 -6.95 10.63 30.49
C ASP A 113 -6.71 10.57 28.96
N GLY A 114 -7.37 9.64 28.26
CA GLY A 114 -7.34 9.49 26.80
C GLY A 114 -6.39 8.40 26.29
N PRO A 115 -6.46 8.06 25.00
CA PRO A 115 -5.51 7.13 24.39
C PRO A 115 -4.07 7.69 24.54
N PRO A 116 -3.06 6.84 24.78
CA PRO A 116 -1.68 7.31 24.92
C PRO A 116 -1.28 8.14 23.70
N GLU A 117 -0.77 9.37 23.93
CA GLU A 117 -0.42 10.33 22.87
C GLU A 117 0.64 9.82 21.87
N ASN A 118 1.29 8.68 22.15
CA ASN A 118 2.44 8.15 21.42
C ASN A 118 2.19 6.86 20.62
N GLU A 119 0.97 6.34 20.57
CA GLU A 119 0.73 5.08 19.86
C GLU A 119 0.21 5.29 18.43
N THR A 120 1.00 4.79 17.48
CA THR A 120 0.79 4.86 16.04
C THR A 120 -0.25 3.85 15.55
N TRP A 121 -1.40 3.81 16.21
CA TRP A 121 -2.49 2.87 15.91
C TRP A 121 -3.04 3.00 14.49
N HIS A 122 -2.82 4.16 13.84
CA HIS A 122 -3.23 4.47 12.48
C HIS A 122 -2.18 4.13 11.41
N LEU A 123 -1.08 3.47 11.79
CA LEU A 123 0.00 3.10 10.88
C LEU A 123 0.00 1.61 10.56
N PRO A 124 0.49 1.22 9.37
CA PRO A 124 0.51 -0.17 8.94
C PRO A 124 1.23 -1.08 9.92
N ARG A 125 0.68 -2.28 10.14
CA ARG A 125 1.34 -3.41 10.81
C ARG A 125 1.43 -4.60 9.84
N PRO A 126 2.30 -4.53 8.81
CA PRO A 126 2.36 -5.56 7.79
C PRO A 126 2.94 -6.85 8.35
N SER A 127 2.49 -7.98 7.80
CA SER A 127 3.07 -9.30 8.03
C SER A 127 3.73 -9.77 6.74
N VAL A 128 5.01 -10.13 6.80
CA VAL A 128 5.72 -10.70 5.65
C VAL A 128 5.16 -12.08 5.34
N VAL A 129 5.12 -12.44 4.07
CA VAL A 129 4.77 -13.82 3.66
C VAL A 129 5.79 -14.78 4.31
N PRO A 130 5.34 -15.81 5.05
CA PRO A 130 6.24 -16.74 5.72
C PRO A 130 7.24 -17.36 4.74
N SER A 131 8.50 -16.96 4.85
CA SER A 131 9.59 -17.44 3.98
C SER A 131 10.93 -17.18 4.66
N PRO A 132 11.88 -18.13 4.61
CA PRO A 132 13.23 -17.92 5.14
C PRO A 132 14.00 -16.83 4.37
N ASN A 133 13.60 -16.53 3.13
CA ASN A 133 14.30 -15.57 2.27
C ASN A 133 13.86 -14.11 2.51
N PHE A 134 12.77 -13.89 3.24
CA PHE A 134 12.18 -12.58 3.43
C PHE A 134 11.93 -12.33 4.92
N PRO A 135 12.98 -12.03 5.72
CA PRO A 135 12.78 -11.61 7.09
C PRO A 135 12.05 -10.26 7.14
N MET A 136 11.31 -10.03 8.23
CA MET A 136 10.68 -8.73 8.48
C MET A 136 11.75 -7.64 8.65
N PRO A 137 11.73 -6.57 7.82
CA PRO A 137 12.64 -5.45 8.00
C PRO A 137 12.47 -4.78 9.36
N ALA A 138 13.58 -4.38 9.98
CA ALA A 138 13.57 -3.60 11.21
C ALA A 138 13.06 -2.18 10.91
N LEU A 139 11.75 -1.99 11.05
CA LEU A 139 11.04 -0.81 10.59
C LEU A 139 10.09 -0.29 11.68
N LYS A 140 10.12 1.01 11.93
CA LYS A 140 9.17 1.70 12.81
C LYS A 140 8.44 2.80 12.03
N PHE A 141 7.17 2.59 11.73
CA PHE A 141 6.33 3.60 11.09
C PHE A 141 6.13 4.82 12.00
N LYS A 142 6.16 6.02 11.40
CA LYS A 142 6.05 7.32 12.08
C LYS A 142 4.77 8.07 11.70
N SER A 143 4.45 8.11 10.41
CA SER A 143 3.30 8.87 9.88
C SER A 143 2.99 8.46 8.44
N LYS A 144 1.84 8.92 7.92
CA LYS A 144 1.58 8.96 6.47
C LYS A 144 2.41 10.08 5.82
N LEU A 145 2.70 9.93 4.53
CA LEU A 145 3.41 10.93 3.73
C LEU A 145 2.44 11.67 2.80
N SER A 146 2.47 13.01 2.82
CA SER A 146 1.68 13.85 1.90
C SER A 146 2.23 13.85 0.48
N ARG A 147 1.43 14.36 -0.45
CA ARG A 147 1.85 14.59 -1.84
C ARG A 147 3.03 15.57 -1.96
N GLU A 148 3.14 16.53 -1.04
CA GLU A 148 4.26 17.48 -0.94
C GLU A 148 5.42 16.93 -0.11
N ASN A 149 5.48 15.61 0.11
CA ASN A 149 6.55 14.96 0.86
C ASN A 149 6.65 15.49 2.31
N ARG A 150 5.51 15.76 2.97
CA ARG A 150 5.45 16.17 4.38
C ARG A 150 4.86 15.08 5.25
N ALA A 151 5.35 14.97 6.49
CA ALA A 151 4.75 14.08 7.49
C ALA A 151 3.33 14.56 7.81
N ILE A 152 2.33 13.69 7.69
CA ILE A 152 0.95 14.00 8.04
C ILE A 152 0.69 13.52 9.46
N VAL A 153 0.33 14.47 10.32
CA VAL A 153 0.02 14.21 11.74
C VAL A 153 -1.49 14.06 11.97
N LEU A 154 -2.34 14.62 11.09
CA LEU A 154 -3.80 14.55 11.19
C LEU A 154 -4.41 14.29 9.80
N GLU A 155 -5.19 13.22 9.68
CA GLU A 155 -5.73 12.69 8.39
C GLU A 155 -6.85 13.54 7.76
N ARG A 156 -7.23 14.69 8.34
CA ARG A 156 -8.38 15.47 7.87
C ARG A 156 -8.13 16.30 6.59
N ASP A 157 -6.91 16.32 6.08
CA ASP A 157 -6.50 17.31 5.08
C ASP A 157 -6.54 16.82 3.62
N GLU A 158 -6.62 15.51 3.29
CA GLU A 158 -6.64 15.08 1.87
C GLU A 158 -7.45 13.80 1.55
N PRO A 159 -8.53 13.87 0.74
CA PRO A 159 -9.43 12.74 0.47
C PRO A 159 -8.94 11.69 -0.55
N ASN A 160 -7.68 11.74 -1.03
CA ASN A 160 -7.14 10.81 -2.05
C ASN A 160 -5.63 10.55 -1.84
N MET A 161 -5.26 10.12 -0.64
CA MET A 161 -3.87 9.87 -0.25
C MET A 161 -3.30 8.63 -0.94
N ARG A 162 -2.08 8.77 -1.48
CA ARG A 162 -1.26 7.60 -1.87
C ARG A 162 -0.90 6.83 -0.59
N PRO A 163 -0.86 5.49 -0.60
CA PRO A 163 -0.47 4.69 0.57
C PRO A 163 1.06 4.72 0.76
N LEU A 164 1.60 5.91 1.02
CA LEU A 164 3.00 6.17 1.32
C LEU A 164 3.15 6.54 2.80
N PHE A 165 4.16 5.99 3.44
CA PHE A 165 4.39 6.14 4.87
C PHE A 165 5.84 6.52 5.16
N LEU A 166 6.04 7.33 6.19
CA LEU A 166 7.36 7.57 6.77
C LEU A 166 7.67 6.53 7.83
N ALA A 167 8.90 6.04 7.83
CA ALA A 167 9.37 5.09 8.82
C ALA A 167 10.86 5.26 9.11
N ASP A 168 11.26 4.94 10.33
CA ASP A 168 12.66 4.74 10.68
C ASP A 168 13.03 3.29 10.33
N TYR A 169 14.01 3.12 9.44
CA TYR A 169 14.51 1.82 8.99
C TYR A 169 15.92 1.59 9.52
N THR A 170 16.15 0.45 10.15
CA THR A 170 17.47 0.05 10.63
C THR A 170 18.04 -1.02 9.72
N HIS A 171 19.15 -0.69 9.06
CA HIS A 171 19.91 -1.65 8.26
C HIS A 171 20.40 -2.83 9.10
N GLU A 172 20.49 -4.01 8.48
CA GLU A 172 21.08 -5.17 9.14
C GLU A 172 22.52 -4.87 9.57
N GLY A 173 22.82 -5.13 10.86
CA GLY A 173 24.11 -4.81 11.47
C GLY A 173 24.35 -3.33 11.81
N SER A 174 23.41 -2.43 11.53
CA SER A 174 23.48 -1.02 11.93
C SER A 174 22.80 -0.78 13.29
N SER A 175 23.38 0.11 14.10
CA SER A 175 22.71 0.64 15.30
C SER A 175 21.89 1.91 15.03
N SER A 176 22.10 2.55 13.88
CA SER A 176 21.43 3.80 13.51
C SER A 176 20.33 3.55 12.49
N ALA A 177 19.15 4.09 12.80
CA ALA A 177 18.03 4.10 11.88
C ALA A 177 18.14 5.30 10.92
N VAL A 178 17.65 5.10 9.69
CA VAL A 178 17.51 6.14 8.68
C VAL A 178 16.03 6.41 8.43
N GLU A 179 15.66 7.66 8.17
CA GLU A 179 14.29 8.00 7.79
C GLU A 179 14.04 7.59 6.32
N THR A 180 12.94 6.88 6.09
CA THR A 180 12.63 6.22 4.81
C THR A 180 11.18 6.40 4.41
N VAL A 181 10.92 6.18 3.12
CA VAL A 181 9.57 6.09 2.57
C VAL A 181 9.22 4.62 2.35
N VAL A 182 8.02 4.24 2.75
CA VAL A 182 7.48 2.88 2.62
C VAL A 182 6.23 2.90 1.77
N LYS A 183 6.15 2.00 0.79
CA LYS A 183 5.01 1.82 -0.12
C LYS A 183 4.56 0.35 -0.14
N PHE A 184 3.29 0.13 -0.43
CA PHE A 184 2.67 -1.20 -0.57
C PHE A 184 2.11 -1.51 -1.98
N PRO A 185 2.96 -1.50 -3.03
CA PRO A 185 2.49 -1.77 -4.39
C PRO A 185 2.07 -3.23 -4.59
N VAL A 186 1.29 -3.48 -5.64
CA VAL A 186 0.93 -4.85 -6.08
C VAL A 186 2.08 -5.48 -6.85
N THR A 187 2.76 -4.69 -7.69
CA THR A 187 3.94 -5.07 -8.46
C THR A 187 4.99 -3.99 -8.33
N TYR A 188 6.26 -4.37 -8.21
CA TYR A 188 7.36 -3.41 -8.15
C TYR A 188 8.63 -3.93 -8.84
N ASN A 189 9.17 -3.15 -9.78
CA ASN A 189 10.41 -3.53 -10.46
C ASN A 189 11.64 -3.11 -9.65
N LYS A 190 12.01 -3.95 -8.67
CA LYS A 190 13.15 -3.71 -7.77
C LYS A 190 14.48 -3.63 -8.51
N ASP A 191 14.64 -4.38 -9.59
CA ASP A 191 15.91 -4.43 -10.33
C ASP A 191 16.12 -3.15 -11.13
N ALA A 192 15.11 -2.70 -11.87
CA ALA A 192 15.14 -1.40 -12.55
C ALA A 192 15.43 -0.24 -11.57
N HIS A 193 14.77 -0.25 -10.39
CA HIS A 193 15.02 0.75 -9.35
C HIS A 193 16.49 0.72 -8.91
N ARG A 194 17.02 -0.45 -8.51
CA ARG A 194 18.44 -0.56 -8.08
C ARG A 194 19.41 -0.08 -9.15
N MET A 195 19.19 -0.47 -10.41
CA MET A 195 20.06 -0.09 -11.51
C MET A 195 20.10 1.43 -11.72
N LEU A 196 18.96 2.11 -11.64
CA LEU A 196 18.92 3.56 -11.72
C LEU A 196 19.50 4.21 -10.45
N ALA A 197 19.27 3.63 -9.28
CA ALA A 197 19.81 4.11 -8.01
C ALA A 197 21.35 4.08 -8.00
N ASP A 198 21.96 3.00 -8.50
CA ASP A 198 23.41 2.83 -8.62
C ASP A 198 24.05 3.89 -9.54
N LYS A 199 23.25 4.51 -10.42
CA LYS A 199 23.66 5.60 -11.31
C LYS A 199 23.20 6.98 -10.83
N ASN A 200 22.58 7.08 -9.65
CA ASN A 200 22.00 8.30 -9.07
C ASN A 200 20.81 8.88 -9.86
N TYR A 201 20.10 8.05 -10.63
CA TYR A 201 18.87 8.42 -11.33
C TYR A 201 17.59 8.05 -10.57
N ALA A 202 17.71 7.30 -9.48
CA ALA A 202 16.62 6.93 -8.58
C ALA A 202 17.08 7.05 -7.11
N PRO A 203 16.16 7.19 -6.14
CA PRO A 203 16.51 7.05 -4.72
C PRO A 203 17.12 5.69 -4.44
N LYS A 204 17.84 5.56 -3.32
CA LYS A 204 18.30 4.24 -2.88
C LYS A 204 17.10 3.34 -2.52
N LEU A 205 17.05 2.15 -3.10
CA LEU A 205 16.15 1.08 -2.65
C LEU A 205 16.81 0.31 -1.49
N TYR A 206 16.20 0.33 -0.32
CA TYR A 206 16.73 -0.38 0.85
C TYR A 206 16.32 -1.85 0.86
N THR A 207 15.03 -2.14 0.71
CA THR A 207 14.53 -3.51 0.65
C THR A 207 13.15 -3.57 -0.01
N GLY A 208 12.76 -4.76 -0.43
CA GLY A 208 11.44 -5.03 -1.02
C GLY A 208 11.03 -6.48 -0.75
N VAL A 209 10.08 -6.68 0.15
CA VAL A 209 9.65 -8.00 0.63
C VAL A 209 8.16 -8.24 0.37
N PRO A 210 7.73 -9.46 0.00
CA PRO A 210 6.32 -9.78 -0.16
C PRO A 210 5.61 -9.79 1.20
N VAL A 211 4.47 -9.12 1.31
CA VAL A 211 3.61 -9.12 2.50
C VAL A 211 2.28 -9.80 2.21
N ILE A 212 1.63 -10.30 3.26
CA ILE A 212 0.31 -10.91 3.16
C ILE A 212 -0.67 -9.93 2.51
N GLY A 213 -1.56 -10.44 1.66
CA GLY A 213 -2.50 -9.64 0.87
C GLY A 213 -2.04 -9.34 -0.56
N GLY A 214 -1.05 -10.10 -1.08
CA GLY A 214 -0.62 -10.01 -2.47
C GLY A 214 0.06 -8.68 -2.82
N ARG A 215 0.79 -8.11 -1.87
CA ARG A 215 1.51 -6.84 -2.02
C ARG A 215 2.99 -7.02 -1.71
N GLU A 216 3.80 -6.08 -2.15
CA GLU A 216 5.17 -5.93 -1.69
C GLU A 216 5.26 -4.76 -0.71
N MET A 217 6.08 -4.87 0.33
CA MET A 217 6.51 -3.74 1.14
C MET A 217 7.86 -3.28 0.62
N VAL A 218 7.86 -2.09 0.01
CA VAL A 218 9.04 -1.46 -0.58
C VAL A 218 9.51 -0.36 0.35
N VAL A 219 10.76 -0.43 0.80
CA VAL A 219 11.40 0.56 1.67
C VAL A 219 12.51 1.25 0.87
N MET A 220 12.41 2.57 0.73
CA MET A 220 13.31 3.36 -0.11
C MET A 220 13.68 4.70 0.56
N GLU A 221 14.73 5.32 0.06
CA GLU A 221 15.19 6.63 0.50
C GLU A 221 14.11 7.70 0.35
N ARG A 222 14.03 8.59 1.34
CA ARG A 222 13.22 9.80 1.25
C ARG A 222 13.98 10.86 0.46
N VAL A 223 13.50 11.17 -0.72
CA VAL A 223 14.05 12.24 -1.56
C VAL A 223 13.55 13.59 -1.06
N TYR A 224 14.44 14.48 -0.61
CA TYR A 224 14.10 15.86 -0.29
C TYR A 224 14.26 16.73 -1.53
N GLY A 225 13.15 17.14 -2.12
CA GLY A 225 13.07 17.92 -3.34
C GLY A 225 11.63 18.30 -3.66
N LYS A 226 11.41 18.90 -4.83
CA LYS A 226 10.07 19.22 -5.35
C LYS A 226 9.77 18.35 -6.55
N ARG A 227 8.51 18.01 -6.80
CA ARG A 227 8.16 17.27 -8.02
C ARG A 227 8.30 18.20 -9.21
N MET A 228 8.57 17.65 -10.38
CA MET A 228 8.64 18.42 -11.61
C MET A 228 7.34 19.19 -11.89
N CYS A 229 6.18 18.61 -11.56
CA CYS A 229 4.87 19.26 -11.71
C CYS A 229 4.69 20.53 -10.87
N ASP A 230 5.49 20.70 -9.80
CA ASP A 230 5.41 21.85 -8.90
C ASP A 230 6.22 23.07 -9.44
N TYR A 231 6.93 22.90 -10.57
CA TYR A 231 7.67 23.97 -11.23
C TYR A 231 6.86 24.60 -12.37
N PRO A 232 6.99 25.92 -12.60
CA PRO A 232 6.45 26.56 -13.80
C PRO A 232 6.99 25.90 -15.07
N ARG A 233 6.15 25.81 -16.10
CA ARG A 233 6.55 25.28 -17.41
C ARG A 233 7.78 26.05 -17.93
N ASN A 234 8.75 25.33 -18.49
CA ASN A 234 10.01 25.87 -19.04
C ASN A 234 10.92 26.58 -18.02
N SER A 235 10.75 26.35 -16.72
CA SER A 235 11.63 26.94 -15.69
C SER A 235 12.83 26.05 -15.32
N LEU A 236 12.79 24.77 -15.68
CA LEU A 236 13.82 23.80 -15.32
C LEU A 236 14.98 23.82 -16.34
N PRO A 237 16.24 23.68 -15.87
CA PRO A 237 17.40 23.67 -16.75
C PRO A 237 17.48 22.38 -17.58
N ASN A 238 18.18 22.45 -18.72
CA ASN A 238 18.35 21.29 -19.61
C ASN A 238 18.96 20.06 -18.92
N SER A 239 19.78 20.24 -17.88
CA SER A 239 20.39 19.15 -17.12
C SER A 239 19.35 18.19 -16.52
N VAL A 240 18.16 18.69 -16.17
CA VAL A 240 17.04 17.87 -15.68
C VAL A 240 16.59 16.88 -16.77
N PHE A 241 16.46 17.35 -18.01
CA PHE A 241 16.03 16.52 -19.13
C PHE A 241 17.14 15.56 -19.58
N GLU A 242 18.41 15.97 -19.46
CA GLU A 242 19.56 15.09 -19.68
C GLU A 242 19.59 13.94 -18.66
N ASP A 243 19.30 14.21 -17.39
CA ASP A 243 19.20 13.18 -16.35
C ASP A 243 18.05 12.20 -16.63
N ILE A 244 16.85 12.71 -16.99
CA ILE A 244 15.70 11.86 -17.35
C ILE A 244 16.06 10.98 -18.56
N LYS A 245 16.65 11.57 -19.60
CA LYS A 245 17.04 10.85 -20.80
C LYS A 245 18.07 9.76 -20.49
N GLY A 246 19.10 10.06 -19.69
CA GLY A 246 20.09 9.07 -19.28
C GLY A 246 19.48 7.90 -18.48
N ALA A 247 18.50 8.18 -17.63
CA ALA A 247 17.75 7.15 -16.91
C ALA A 247 16.96 6.24 -17.87
N LEU A 248 16.25 6.83 -18.83
CA LEU A 248 15.47 6.09 -19.83
C LEU A 248 16.36 5.27 -20.77
N GLU A 249 17.51 5.80 -21.19
CA GLU A 249 18.50 5.07 -22.01
C GLU A 249 18.92 3.77 -21.33
N ILE A 250 19.23 3.80 -20.03
CA ILE A 250 19.58 2.60 -19.26
C ILE A 250 18.44 1.57 -19.26
N LEU A 251 17.20 2.00 -19.03
CA LEU A 251 16.05 1.09 -19.03
C LEU A 251 15.80 0.53 -20.44
N HIS A 252 15.82 1.38 -21.45
CA HIS A 252 15.52 1.02 -22.82
C HIS A 252 16.57 0.07 -23.40
N ASP A 253 17.84 0.23 -23.06
CA ASP A 253 18.91 -0.70 -23.45
C ASP A 253 18.64 -2.12 -22.95
N LEU A 254 18.01 -2.24 -21.78
CA LEU A 254 17.59 -3.51 -21.17
C LEU A 254 16.21 -4.00 -21.63
N LYS A 255 15.62 -3.34 -22.63
CA LYS A 255 14.24 -3.59 -23.11
C LYS A 255 13.19 -3.37 -22.02
N LEU A 256 13.45 -2.49 -21.07
CA LEU A 256 12.47 -2.04 -20.08
C LEU A 256 11.88 -0.70 -20.52
N VAL A 257 10.61 -0.49 -20.19
CA VAL A 257 9.84 0.75 -20.36
C VAL A 257 9.47 1.21 -18.96
N PHE A 258 9.66 2.48 -18.64
CA PHE A 258 9.30 3.03 -17.35
C PHE A 258 7.77 3.02 -17.15
N GLY A 259 7.05 3.36 -18.21
CA GLY A 259 5.61 3.18 -18.37
C GLY A 259 4.77 4.28 -17.74
N ASP A 260 5.17 4.80 -16.58
CA ASP A 260 4.50 5.89 -15.87
C ASP A 260 5.34 7.18 -15.84
N LEU A 261 5.97 7.53 -16.97
CA LEU A 261 6.83 8.73 -17.04
C LEU A 261 5.96 9.99 -17.05
N ARG A 262 5.85 10.61 -15.88
CA ARG A 262 5.10 11.85 -15.68
C ARG A 262 5.85 12.78 -14.75
N ASP A 263 5.55 14.06 -14.85
CA ASP A 263 6.12 15.10 -13.98
C ASP A 263 5.83 14.86 -12.48
N THR A 264 4.75 14.14 -12.16
CA THR A 264 4.44 13.70 -10.78
C THR A 264 5.32 12.58 -10.25
N ASN A 265 6.04 11.86 -11.13
CA ASN A 265 6.95 10.75 -10.81
C ASN A 265 8.42 11.14 -11.04
N ILE A 266 8.71 12.43 -11.17
CA ILE A 266 10.06 12.99 -11.28
C ILE A 266 10.28 13.95 -10.12
N MET A 267 11.28 13.67 -9.29
CA MET A 267 11.74 14.55 -8.22
C MET A 267 12.91 15.39 -8.71
N ILE A 268 12.83 16.70 -8.45
CA ILE A 268 13.89 17.67 -8.71
C ILE A 268 14.61 17.93 -7.39
N VAL A 269 15.90 17.61 -7.38
CA VAL A 269 16.79 17.75 -6.22
C VAL A 269 17.83 18.81 -6.51
N GLU A 270 17.92 19.79 -5.64
CA GLU A 270 18.96 20.82 -5.67
C GLU A 270 20.18 20.30 -4.91
N GLY A 271 21.32 20.21 -5.59
CA GLY A 271 22.60 19.84 -4.99
C GLY A 271 23.49 21.05 -4.74
N ASP A 272 24.27 20.97 -3.67
CA ASP A 272 25.36 21.91 -3.41
C ASP A 272 26.53 21.60 -4.34
N GLY A 273 26.86 22.55 -5.22
CA GLY A 273 28.03 22.51 -6.10
C GLY A 273 28.74 23.84 -6.05
N GLU A 274 30.07 23.83 -6.06
CA GLU A 274 30.89 25.06 -6.07
C GLU A 274 30.51 25.95 -7.26
N GLY A 275 29.79 27.05 -6.97
CA GLY A 275 29.52 28.14 -7.91
C GLY A 275 28.20 28.08 -8.69
N LYS A 276 27.47 26.94 -8.72
CA LYS A 276 26.10 26.83 -9.27
C LYS A 276 25.35 25.69 -8.59
N THR A 277 24.11 25.94 -8.13
CA THR A 277 23.20 24.89 -7.64
C THR A 277 22.99 23.86 -8.76
N LYS A 278 23.52 22.65 -8.57
CA LYS A 278 23.36 21.58 -9.57
C LYS A 278 21.99 20.95 -9.35
N VAL A 279 21.04 21.27 -10.24
CA VAL A 279 19.71 20.68 -10.23
C VAL A 279 19.76 19.32 -10.92
N ARG A 280 19.28 18.27 -10.25
CA ARG A 280 19.20 16.90 -10.76
C ARG A 280 17.76 16.41 -10.81
N ALA A 281 17.45 15.58 -11.80
CA ALA A 281 16.22 14.81 -11.82
C ALA A 281 16.44 13.40 -11.28
N THR A 282 15.42 12.89 -10.58
CA THR A 282 15.41 11.54 -10.02
C THR A 282 14.04 10.94 -10.27
N LEU A 283 14.01 9.77 -10.92
CA LEU A 283 12.79 9.03 -11.19
C LEU A 283 12.34 8.33 -9.90
N ILE A 284 11.04 8.40 -9.62
CA ILE A 284 10.39 7.71 -8.51
C ILE A 284 9.20 6.90 -9.03
N ASP A 285 8.72 5.94 -8.24
CA ASP A 285 7.57 5.09 -8.58
C ASP A 285 7.82 4.07 -9.72
N PHE A 286 8.38 2.90 -9.35
CA PHE A 286 8.76 1.82 -10.27
C PHE A 286 7.68 0.72 -10.37
N ASP A 287 6.43 1.03 -10.04
CA ASP A 287 5.34 0.04 -9.99
C ASP A 287 5.00 -0.53 -11.38
N TRP A 288 5.18 0.26 -12.43
CA TRP A 288 4.73 -0.04 -13.80
C TRP A 288 5.86 -0.48 -14.73
N VAL A 289 7.11 -0.38 -14.28
CA VAL A 289 8.27 -0.66 -15.13
C VAL A 289 8.22 -2.11 -15.59
N GLY A 290 8.27 -2.32 -16.91
CA GLY A 290 8.07 -3.63 -17.51
C GLY A 290 8.74 -3.78 -18.87
N GLU A 291 8.74 -5.00 -19.40
CA GLU A 291 9.40 -5.31 -20.67
C GLU A 291 8.65 -4.71 -21.88
N ASP A 292 9.41 -4.06 -22.77
CA ASP A 292 8.94 -3.46 -24.02
C ASP A 292 8.21 -4.49 -24.90
N GLY A 293 6.96 -4.20 -25.21
CA GLY A 293 6.10 -5.06 -26.03
C GLY A 293 5.57 -6.31 -25.34
N ARG A 294 5.83 -6.49 -24.03
CA ARG A 294 5.29 -7.62 -23.25
C ARG A 294 4.50 -7.17 -22.03
N ALA A 295 5.00 -6.20 -21.29
CA ALA A 295 4.28 -5.62 -20.16
C ALA A 295 3.03 -4.87 -20.66
N SER A 296 1.97 -4.85 -19.86
CA SER A 296 0.72 -4.18 -20.20
C SER A 296 0.32 -3.16 -19.15
N TYR A 297 -0.28 -2.06 -19.58
CA TYR A 297 -0.87 -1.08 -18.67
C TYR A 297 -2.00 -1.69 -17.82
N PRO A 298 -2.23 -1.15 -16.61
CA PRO A 298 -3.37 -1.55 -15.79
C PRO A 298 -4.71 -1.40 -16.51
N ALA A 299 -5.69 -2.23 -16.13
CA ALA A 299 -7.05 -2.14 -16.66
C ALA A 299 -7.72 -0.80 -16.32
N LEU A 300 -7.34 -0.20 -15.20
CA LEU A 300 -7.92 1.03 -14.65
C LEU A 300 -7.00 2.23 -14.84
N ILE A 301 -6.12 2.21 -15.85
CA ILE A 301 -5.31 3.38 -16.19
C ILE A 301 -6.21 4.59 -16.47
N ASN A 302 -5.79 5.77 -16.01
CA ASN A 302 -6.58 6.99 -16.19
C ASN A 302 -6.52 7.46 -17.65
N MET A 303 -7.47 7.01 -18.45
CA MET A 303 -7.57 7.34 -19.87
C MET A 303 -7.76 8.84 -20.15
N LYS A 304 -8.12 9.66 -19.16
CA LYS A 304 -8.23 11.13 -19.33
C LYS A 304 -6.88 11.82 -19.48
N LEU A 305 -5.79 11.15 -19.11
CA LEU A 305 -4.43 11.68 -19.19
C LEU A 305 -3.71 11.31 -20.50
N VAL A 306 -4.35 10.49 -21.34
CA VAL A 306 -3.80 10.08 -22.64
C VAL A 306 -3.80 11.26 -23.61
N GLY A 307 -2.67 11.51 -24.26
CA GLY A 307 -2.43 12.67 -25.12
C GLY A 307 -2.09 13.96 -24.36
N THR A 308 -2.04 13.93 -23.02
CA THR A 308 -1.61 15.06 -22.19
C THR A 308 -0.42 14.73 -21.31
N GLU A 309 -0.52 13.69 -20.49
CA GLU A 309 0.58 13.21 -19.62
C GLU A 309 1.09 11.83 -20.06
N TYR A 310 0.23 11.01 -20.66
CA TYR A 310 0.64 9.77 -21.33
C TYR A 310 0.70 9.97 -22.83
N ASP A 311 1.54 9.17 -23.49
CA ASP A 311 1.58 9.10 -24.95
C ASP A 311 0.20 8.76 -25.55
N SER A 312 -0.06 9.29 -26.74
CA SER A 312 -1.35 9.20 -27.42
C SER A 312 -1.77 7.77 -27.77
N ASP A 313 -0.85 6.81 -27.80
CA ASP A 313 -1.10 5.40 -28.10
C ASP A 313 -1.30 4.53 -26.85
N VAL A 314 -1.19 5.09 -25.65
CA VAL A 314 -1.44 4.37 -24.39
C VAL A 314 -2.92 3.96 -24.28
N ARG A 315 -3.17 2.68 -23.95
CA ARG A 315 -4.51 2.10 -23.77
C ARG A 315 -4.56 1.24 -22.51
N ALA A 316 -5.74 1.13 -21.90
CA ALA A 316 -5.99 0.14 -20.85
C ALA A 316 -5.68 -1.28 -21.35
N ARG A 317 -4.88 -2.04 -20.60
CA ARG A 317 -4.36 -3.36 -21.02
C ARG A 317 -3.51 -3.35 -22.30
N GLY A 318 -3.20 -2.17 -22.85
CA GLY A 318 -2.31 -2.04 -23.99
C GLY A 318 -0.87 -2.38 -23.61
N LEU A 319 -0.10 -2.88 -24.58
CA LEU A 319 1.31 -3.20 -24.39
C LEU A 319 2.13 -1.92 -24.21
N MET A 320 3.04 -1.92 -23.24
CA MET A 320 3.99 -0.84 -23.03
C MET A 320 5.03 -0.84 -24.15
N ARG A 321 5.40 0.36 -24.60
CA ARG A 321 6.40 0.59 -25.64
C ARG A 321 7.33 1.69 -25.19
N LYS A 322 8.59 1.64 -25.59
CA LYS A 322 9.59 2.66 -25.26
C LYS A 322 9.17 4.08 -25.64
N GLN A 323 8.41 4.22 -26.74
CA GLN A 323 7.87 5.50 -27.20
C GLN A 323 6.85 6.12 -26.24
N HIS A 324 6.34 5.36 -25.26
CA HIS A 324 5.45 5.88 -24.23
C HIS A 324 6.19 6.59 -23.10
N ASP A 325 7.52 6.42 -23.02
CA ASP A 325 8.40 7.20 -22.16
C ASP A 325 8.94 8.43 -22.92
#